data_AF-A0A3B0URE4-F1
#
_entry.id   AF-A0A3B0URE4-F1
#
_cell.length_a   1.000
_cell.length_b   1.000
_cell.length_c   1.000
_cell.angle_alpha   90.00
_cell.angle_beta   90.00
_cell.angle_gamma   90.00
#
_symmetry.space_group_name_H-M   'P 1'
#
loop_
_entity.id
_entity.type
_entity.pdbx_description
1 polymer ?
#
loop_
_entity_poly.entity_id
_entity_poly.type
_entity_poly.pdbx_seq_one_letter_code
_entity_poly.pdbx_strand_id
1 'polypeptide(L)'
;SNLGRNSVGKYYEKRNYAIYESHEPGSAFKLMSMVAALESGAIDTSTFVDTGKGKYKIHGRYIHDSKRGGYGKISAARALEVSSNIGFARLIDENFEKNPEKFINILKRMHLNEQLGLRIKGEGKPEIPAPGDKKWSKNALPSIAYGYNLRLTPLQTLTFYNAIANNGEMVKPKFVKEIRSRNKYVKLFEKEIIDPQICSKETINKVQEILKNVVIRGTGIKLYDKNFSMAGKTGTARTEYWMSDWESNRRYISSFTGYFPAENPKYSCIVVIHKPDLKKGYYGADVSGPVFKDIAHKIYTSNHIINEIDCDVPNFATVQNNFNSYYTKSNKEFNSIPNVKGMATMDAIPLLENIGLKVSLIGEGKVKEQSISAGEKLIKGVTIVLKSI
;
A
#
# COMPACT_ATOMS: atom_id res chain seq x y z
N SER A 1 -10.89 -22.29 5.46
CA SER A 1 -9.74 -22.22 6.39
C SER A 1 -8.46 -22.50 5.61
N ASN A 2 -7.37 -21.76 5.84
CA ASN A 2 -6.03 -22.10 5.30
C ASN A 2 -5.56 -23.48 5.80
N LEU A 3 -6.14 -23.94 6.92
CA LEU A 3 -5.91 -25.27 7.49
C LEU A 3 -6.65 -26.34 6.68
N GLY A 4 -5.89 -27.30 6.15
CA GLY A 4 -6.42 -28.52 5.56
C GLY A 4 -6.11 -29.73 6.44
N ARG A 5 -6.99 -30.74 6.43
CA ARG A 5 -6.73 -32.03 7.07
C ARG A 5 -5.90 -32.91 6.13
N ASN A 6 -4.79 -33.48 6.61
CA ASN A 6 -4.02 -34.47 5.85
C ASN A 6 -4.68 -35.86 5.92
N SER A 7 -4.14 -36.82 5.15
CA SER A 7 -4.60 -38.22 5.14
C SER A 7 -4.51 -38.91 6.51
N VAL A 8 -3.65 -38.41 7.41
CA VAL A 8 -3.45 -38.92 8.77
C VAL A 8 -4.30 -38.16 9.80
N GLY A 9 -5.24 -37.32 9.34
CA GLY A 9 -6.18 -36.62 10.19
C GLY A 9 -5.65 -35.37 10.90
N LYS A 10 -4.38 -34.98 10.72
CA LYS A 10 -3.78 -33.76 11.30
C LYS A 10 -4.09 -32.53 10.45
N TYR A 11 -4.30 -31.39 11.10
CA TYR A 11 -4.49 -30.10 10.44
C TYR A 11 -3.15 -29.41 10.22
N TYR A 12 -2.95 -28.85 9.03
CA TYR A 12 -1.77 -28.07 8.69
C TYR A 12 -2.18 -26.94 7.77
N GLU A 13 -1.41 -25.85 7.75
CA GLU A 13 -1.65 -24.76 6.82
C GLU A 13 -1.28 -25.22 5.41
N LYS A 14 -2.31 -25.60 4.64
CA LYS A 14 -2.15 -26.28 3.36
C LYS A 14 -2.00 -25.29 2.21
N ARG A 15 -2.73 -24.18 2.26
CA ARG A 15 -2.78 -23.17 1.21
C ARG A 15 -2.96 -21.78 1.82
N ASN A 16 -2.16 -20.83 1.36
CA ASN A 16 -2.41 -19.42 1.57
C ASN A 16 -3.29 -18.91 0.42
N TYR A 17 -4.59 -18.77 0.65
CA TYR A 17 -5.55 -18.39 -0.39
C TYR A 17 -5.28 -17.00 -1.00
N ALA A 18 -4.65 -16.08 -0.25
CA ALA A 18 -4.30 -14.76 -0.77
C ALA A 18 -3.24 -14.82 -1.89
N ILE A 19 -2.36 -15.83 -1.85
CA ILE A 19 -1.20 -15.97 -2.72
C ILE A 19 -1.39 -17.10 -3.75
N TYR A 20 -2.01 -18.21 -3.34
CA TYR A 20 -2.08 -19.44 -4.12
C TYR A 20 -3.28 -19.50 -5.07
N GLU A 21 -4.45 -19.06 -4.61
CA GLU A 21 -5.69 -19.33 -5.34
C GLU A 21 -5.93 -18.32 -6.46
N SER A 22 -5.48 -18.69 -7.67
CA SER A 22 -5.91 -18.01 -8.89
C SER A 22 -7.38 -18.36 -9.18
N HIS A 23 -8.27 -17.37 -9.22
CA HIS A 23 -9.68 -17.52 -9.53
C HIS A 23 -10.16 -16.39 -10.44
N GLU A 24 -11.37 -16.50 -10.97
CA GLU A 24 -12.00 -15.40 -11.72
C GLU A 24 -12.25 -14.22 -10.77
N PRO A 25 -11.60 -13.06 -10.95
CA PRO A 25 -11.75 -11.91 -10.06
C PRO A 25 -13.14 -11.24 -10.16
N GLY A 26 -13.90 -11.55 -11.21
CA GLY A 26 -15.18 -10.92 -11.51
C GLY A 26 -15.07 -9.40 -11.59
N SER A 27 -16.09 -8.70 -11.09
CA SER A 27 -16.18 -7.23 -11.19
C SER A 27 -15.00 -6.43 -10.63
N ALA A 28 -14.11 -7.01 -9.82
CA ALA A 28 -12.87 -6.35 -9.41
C ALA A 28 -11.94 -6.07 -10.61
N PHE A 29 -11.98 -6.90 -11.65
CA PHE A 29 -11.17 -6.74 -12.86
C PHE A 29 -11.61 -5.59 -13.79
N LYS A 30 -12.82 -5.05 -13.58
CA LYS A 30 -13.32 -3.92 -14.37
C LYS A 30 -12.44 -2.69 -14.24
N LEU A 31 -11.72 -2.53 -13.13
CA LEU A 31 -10.73 -1.46 -13.02
C LEU A 31 -9.61 -1.63 -14.06
N MET A 32 -9.01 -2.82 -14.15
CA MET A 32 -7.96 -3.12 -15.14
C MET A 32 -8.47 -2.91 -16.57
N SER A 33 -9.71 -3.33 -16.84
CA SER A 33 -10.35 -3.13 -18.15
C SER A 33 -10.59 -1.64 -18.47
N MET A 34 -11.00 -0.84 -17.47
CA MET A 34 -11.19 0.60 -17.61
C MET A 34 -9.86 1.30 -17.88
N VAL A 35 -8.82 0.97 -17.10
CA VAL A 35 -7.47 1.53 -17.29
C VAL A 35 -6.96 1.21 -18.68
N ALA A 36 -7.08 -0.04 -19.14
CA ALA A 36 -6.64 -0.42 -20.48
C ALA A 36 -7.38 0.35 -21.59
N ALA A 37 -8.69 0.55 -21.45
CA ALA A 37 -9.49 1.27 -22.44
C ALA A 37 -9.16 2.76 -22.48
N LEU A 38 -9.06 3.42 -21.31
CA LEU A 38 -8.68 4.83 -21.19
C LEU A 38 -7.26 5.07 -21.73
N GLU A 39 -6.30 4.25 -21.30
CA GLU A 39 -4.89 4.41 -21.69
C GLU A 39 -4.66 4.23 -23.19
N SER A 40 -5.47 3.39 -23.82
CA SER A 40 -5.41 3.20 -25.27
C SER A 40 -5.98 4.34 -26.11
N GLY A 41 -6.64 5.32 -25.46
CA GLY A 41 -7.42 6.38 -26.09
C GLY A 41 -8.73 5.92 -26.74
N ALA A 42 -9.13 4.66 -26.53
CA ALA A 42 -10.34 4.11 -27.14
C ALA A 42 -11.64 4.69 -26.55
N ILE A 43 -11.62 5.07 -25.27
CA ILE A 43 -12.74 5.69 -24.58
C ILE A 43 -12.26 6.83 -23.69
N ASP A 44 -13.18 7.71 -23.31
CA ASP A 44 -13.05 8.61 -22.16
C ASP A 44 -14.04 8.19 -21.05
N THR A 45 -13.83 8.70 -19.84
CA THR A 45 -14.76 8.59 -18.71
C THR A 45 -16.20 8.98 -19.04
N SER A 46 -16.38 9.93 -19.96
CA SER A 46 -17.65 10.47 -20.44
C SER A 46 -18.25 9.69 -21.62
N THR A 47 -17.52 8.75 -22.23
CA THR A 47 -18.02 7.91 -23.33
C THR A 47 -19.26 7.16 -22.88
N PHE A 48 -20.35 7.29 -23.63
CA PHE A 48 -21.61 6.65 -23.30
C PHE A 48 -21.67 5.22 -23.85
N VAL A 49 -22.27 4.33 -23.05
CA VAL A 49 -22.63 2.98 -23.44
C VAL A 49 -24.08 2.72 -23.05
N ASP A 50 -24.83 2.09 -23.96
CA ASP A 50 -26.20 1.68 -23.68
C ASP A 50 -26.23 0.28 -23.07
N THR A 51 -26.63 0.18 -21.82
CA THR A 51 -26.77 -1.11 -21.10
C THR A 51 -28.12 -1.78 -21.34
N GLY A 52 -29.00 -1.12 -22.11
CA GLY A 52 -30.37 -1.56 -22.38
C GLY A 52 -31.16 -1.76 -21.10
N LYS A 53 -32.00 -2.79 -21.09
CA LYS A 53 -32.88 -3.14 -19.96
C LYS A 53 -32.26 -4.16 -19.00
N GLY A 54 -30.93 -4.22 -18.90
CA GLY A 54 -30.19 -5.10 -17.98
C GLY A 54 -29.98 -6.53 -18.49
N LYS A 55 -30.29 -6.78 -19.76
CA LYS A 55 -29.99 -8.01 -20.51
C LYS A 55 -29.59 -7.61 -21.93
N TYR A 56 -28.42 -8.05 -22.37
CA TYR A 56 -27.89 -7.71 -23.70
C TYR A 56 -27.23 -8.93 -24.33
N LYS A 57 -27.37 -9.11 -25.65
CA LYS A 57 -26.83 -10.27 -26.38
C LYS A 57 -25.58 -9.84 -27.15
N ILE A 58 -24.44 -10.44 -26.83
CA ILE A 58 -23.16 -10.23 -27.52
C ILE A 58 -22.70 -11.59 -28.06
N HIS A 59 -22.31 -11.67 -29.33
CA HIS A 59 -21.80 -12.89 -29.97
C HIS A 59 -22.60 -14.17 -29.63
N GLY A 60 -23.94 -14.07 -29.63
CA GLY A 60 -24.84 -15.19 -29.34
C GLY A 60 -25.16 -15.45 -27.86
N ARG A 61 -24.43 -14.85 -26.91
CA ARG A 61 -24.58 -15.07 -25.46
C ARG A 61 -25.23 -13.87 -24.76
N TYR A 62 -26.12 -14.15 -23.80
CA TYR A 62 -26.69 -13.09 -22.95
C TYR A 62 -25.75 -12.74 -21.79
N ILE A 63 -25.56 -11.44 -21.61
CA ILE A 63 -24.90 -10.82 -20.46
C ILE A 63 -25.98 -10.07 -19.68
N HIS A 64 -25.89 -10.13 -18.36
CA HIS A 64 -26.87 -9.55 -17.45
C HIS A 64 -26.19 -8.61 -16.46
N ASP A 65 -26.85 -7.47 -16.21
CA ASP A 65 -26.51 -6.60 -15.09
C ASP A 65 -27.21 -7.06 -13.81
N SER A 66 -26.65 -6.70 -12.66
CA SER A 66 -27.24 -7.01 -11.35
C SER A 66 -28.55 -6.25 -11.10
N LYS A 67 -28.69 -5.04 -11.65
CA LYS A 67 -29.90 -4.21 -11.54
C LYS A 67 -30.96 -4.66 -12.55
N ARG A 68 -32.12 -5.07 -12.05
CA ARG A 68 -33.32 -5.33 -12.88
C ARG A 68 -33.75 -4.06 -13.62
N GLY A 69 -34.07 -4.18 -14.91
CA GLY A 69 -34.40 -3.05 -15.77
C GLY A 69 -33.18 -2.27 -16.30
N GLY A 70 -31.96 -2.63 -15.90
CA GLY A 70 -30.72 -2.04 -16.42
C GLY A 70 -30.46 -0.62 -15.94
N TYR A 71 -29.48 0.02 -16.61
CA TYR A 71 -29.10 1.40 -16.35
C TYR A 71 -29.41 2.34 -17.52
N GLY A 72 -29.87 1.80 -18.66
CA GLY A 72 -30.02 2.56 -19.90
C GLY A 72 -28.67 3.06 -20.40
N LYS A 73 -28.65 4.26 -20.97
CA LYS A 73 -27.44 4.92 -21.46
C LYS A 73 -26.69 5.59 -20.30
N ILE A 74 -25.49 5.12 -20.01
CA ILE A 74 -24.63 5.63 -18.93
C ILE A 74 -23.21 5.87 -19.44
N SER A 75 -22.47 6.75 -18.77
CA SER A 75 -21.05 6.96 -19.09
C SER A 75 -20.18 5.78 -18.65
N ALA A 76 -18.96 5.68 -19.20
CA ALA A 76 -17.97 4.68 -18.82
C ALA A 76 -17.64 4.78 -17.32
N ALA A 77 -17.45 5.99 -16.79
CA ALA A 77 -17.28 6.22 -15.36
C ALA A 77 -18.45 5.64 -14.55
N ARG A 78 -19.69 5.95 -14.96
CA ARG A 78 -20.88 5.43 -14.28
C ARG A 78 -20.99 3.91 -14.40
N ALA A 79 -20.59 3.32 -15.51
CA ALA A 79 -20.57 1.86 -15.70
C ALA A 79 -19.65 1.17 -14.68
N LEU A 80 -18.51 1.79 -14.32
CA LEU A 80 -17.63 1.26 -13.27
C LEU A 80 -18.23 1.45 -11.87
N GLU A 81 -18.79 2.63 -11.57
CA GLU A 81 -19.45 2.94 -10.29
C GLU A 81 -20.56 1.95 -9.95
N VAL A 82 -21.47 1.70 -10.90
CA VAL A 82 -22.60 0.77 -10.74
C VAL A 82 -22.25 -0.67 -11.07
N SER A 83 -21.02 -0.90 -11.53
CA SER A 83 -20.51 -2.20 -11.94
C SER A 83 -21.39 -2.91 -12.97
N SER A 84 -21.78 -2.21 -14.04
CA SER A 84 -22.49 -2.82 -15.18
C SER A 84 -21.58 -3.84 -15.86
N ASN A 85 -22.03 -5.09 -16.00
CA ASN A 85 -21.36 -6.12 -16.81
C ASN A 85 -21.56 -5.82 -18.29
N ILE A 86 -22.78 -5.42 -18.67
CA ILE A 86 -23.11 -5.09 -20.05
C ILE A 86 -22.30 -3.88 -20.53
N GLY A 87 -22.19 -2.84 -19.71
CA GLY A 87 -21.41 -1.65 -20.03
C GLY A 87 -19.94 -1.98 -20.33
N PHE A 88 -19.29 -2.79 -19.47
CA PHE A 88 -17.91 -3.20 -19.70
C PHE A 88 -17.75 -4.15 -20.89
N ALA A 89 -18.63 -5.14 -21.02
CA ALA A 89 -18.61 -6.05 -22.15
C ALA A 89 -18.73 -5.29 -23.47
N ARG A 90 -19.67 -4.35 -23.57
CA ARG A 90 -19.87 -3.53 -24.78
C ARG A 90 -18.72 -2.55 -25.02
N LEU A 91 -18.30 -1.78 -24.01
CA LEU A 91 -17.22 -0.81 -24.15
C LEU A 91 -15.93 -1.47 -24.68
N ILE A 92 -15.60 -2.66 -24.18
CA ILE A 92 -14.40 -3.37 -24.65
C ILE A 92 -14.65 -4.03 -26.00
N ASP A 93 -15.77 -4.72 -26.20
CA ASP A 93 -16.05 -5.40 -27.46
C ASP A 93 -16.14 -4.41 -28.63
N GLU A 94 -16.93 -3.34 -28.51
CA GLU A 94 -17.12 -2.34 -29.58
C GLU A 94 -15.83 -1.62 -29.98
N ASN A 95 -14.86 -1.48 -29.07
CA ASN A 95 -13.61 -0.78 -29.31
C ASN A 95 -12.44 -1.70 -29.68
N PHE A 96 -12.49 -2.98 -29.33
CA PHE A 96 -11.37 -3.90 -29.48
C PHE A 96 -11.71 -5.20 -30.23
N GLU A 97 -12.96 -5.47 -30.63
CA GLU A 97 -13.31 -6.72 -31.34
C GLU A 97 -12.51 -6.94 -32.63
N LYS A 98 -12.16 -5.85 -33.32
CA LYS A 98 -11.39 -5.88 -34.58
C LYS A 98 -9.90 -6.13 -34.34
N ASN A 99 -9.40 -5.76 -33.16
CA ASN A 99 -8.01 -5.98 -32.76
C ASN A 99 -7.93 -6.31 -31.26
N PRO A 100 -8.36 -7.53 -30.87
CA PRO A 100 -8.38 -7.94 -29.47
C PRO A 100 -6.99 -8.02 -28.85
N GLU A 101 -5.95 -8.26 -29.67
CA GLU A 101 -4.57 -8.28 -29.20
C GLU A 101 -4.15 -6.94 -28.59
N LYS A 102 -4.62 -5.80 -29.13
CA LYS A 102 -4.33 -4.48 -28.56
C LYS A 102 -4.75 -4.41 -27.09
N PHE A 103 -5.96 -4.86 -26.76
CA PHE A 103 -6.45 -4.88 -25.38
C PHE A 103 -5.63 -5.82 -24.50
N ILE A 104 -5.37 -7.04 -24.96
CA ILE A 104 -4.60 -8.03 -24.20
C ILE A 104 -3.16 -7.57 -23.98
N ASN A 105 -2.51 -6.96 -24.97
CA ASN A 105 -1.15 -6.46 -24.85
C ASN A 105 -1.05 -5.32 -23.83
N ILE A 106 -2.07 -4.46 -23.70
CA ILE A 106 -2.11 -3.43 -22.65
C ILE A 106 -2.20 -4.08 -21.26
N LEU A 107 -3.04 -5.12 -21.10
CA LEU A 107 -3.11 -5.87 -19.84
C LEU A 107 -1.77 -6.54 -19.50
N LYS A 108 -1.08 -7.10 -20.50
CA LYS A 108 0.25 -7.71 -20.33
C LYS A 108 1.32 -6.68 -19.97
N ARG A 109 1.30 -5.50 -20.61
CA ARG A 109 2.19 -4.39 -20.26
C ARG A 109 1.99 -3.90 -18.82
N MET A 110 0.80 -4.08 -18.25
CA MET A 110 0.52 -3.86 -16.82
C MET A 110 0.91 -5.03 -15.91
N HIS A 111 1.71 -5.99 -16.39
CA HIS A 111 2.19 -7.17 -15.65
C HIS A 111 1.08 -8.09 -15.10
N LEU A 112 -0.15 -8.03 -15.65
CA LEU A 112 -1.28 -8.82 -15.14
C LEU A 112 -1.20 -10.31 -15.49
N ASN A 113 -0.40 -10.68 -16.50
CA ASN A 113 -0.18 -12.06 -16.92
C ASN A 113 1.07 -12.69 -16.26
N GLU A 114 1.68 -12.02 -15.30
CA GLU A 114 2.94 -12.44 -14.67
C GLU A 114 2.75 -12.73 -13.19
N GLN A 115 3.54 -13.67 -12.66
CA GLN A 115 3.67 -13.86 -11.22
C GLN A 115 4.46 -12.67 -10.65
N LEU A 116 4.12 -12.25 -9.43
CA LEU A 116 4.82 -11.18 -8.71
C LEU A 116 6.22 -11.62 -8.26
N GLY A 117 6.52 -12.93 -8.27
CA GLY A 117 7.82 -13.48 -7.91
C GLY A 117 8.05 -13.43 -6.40
N LEU A 118 7.03 -13.86 -5.64
CA LEU A 118 7.02 -13.79 -4.19
C LEU A 118 8.02 -14.79 -3.58
N ARG A 119 8.63 -14.41 -2.46
CA ARG A 119 9.54 -15.30 -1.69
C ARG A 119 8.77 -16.26 -0.78
N ILE A 120 7.58 -16.68 -1.19
CA ILE A 120 6.72 -17.65 -0.51
C ILE A 120 6.32 -18.69 -1.54
N LYS A 121 6.43 -19.98 -1.16
CA LYS A 121 6.05 -21.08 -2.06
C LYS A 121 4.54 -21.10 -2.29
N GLY A 122 4.15 -21.48 -3.50
CA GLY A 122 2.75 -21.65 -3.87
C GLY A 122 2.10 -20.37 -4.40
N GLU A 123 2.86 -19.46 -5.00
CA GLU A 123 2.28 -18.37 -5.79
C GLU A 123 1.45 -18.92 -6.95
N GLY A 124 0.19 -18.48 -7.04
CA GLY A 124 -0.71 -18.85 -8.13
C GLY A 124 -0.23 -18.27 -9.45
N LYS A 125 -0.46 -19.00 -10.55
CA LYS A 125 -0.18 -18.49 -11.90
C LYS A 125 -1.39 -17.70 -12.40
N PRO A 126 -1.22 -16.46 -12.88
CA PRO A 126 -2.29 -15.76 -13.57
C PRO A 126 -2.52 -16.40 -14.95
N GLU A 127 -3.71 -16.21 -15.51
CA GLU A 127 -4.06 -16.67 -16.84
C GLU A 127 -4.99 -15.63 -17.48
N ILE A 128 -4.52 -14.97 -18.55
CA ILE A 128 -5.35 -14.09 -19.38
C ILE A 128 -5.24 -14.63 -20.81
N PRO A 129 -6.29 -15.30 -21.32
CA PRO A 129 -6.30 -15.81 -22.68
C PRO A 129 -6.12 -14.68 -23.71
N ALA A 130 -5.44 -14.99 -24.81
CA ALA A 130 -5.24 -14.14 -25.97
C ALA A 130 -5.80 -14.80 -27.25
N PRO A 131 -5.99 -14.04 -28.35
CA PRO A 131 -6.29 -14.61 -29.66
C PRO A 131 -5.31 -15.73 -30.02
N GLY A 132 -5.83 -16.86 -30.48
CA GLY A 132 -5.04 -18.07 -30.78
C GLY A 132 -4.98 -19.09 -29.64
N ASP A 133 -5.27 -18.71 -28.40
CA ASP A 133 -5.30 -19.65 -27.28
C ASP A 133 -6.52 -20.58 -27.34
N LYS A 134 -6.38 -21.81 -26.82
CA LYS A 134 -7.47 -22.81 -26.76
C LYS A 134 -8.74 -22.29 -26.03
N LYS A 135 -8.59 -21.38 -25.08
CA LYS A 135 -9.70 -20.76 -24.32
C LYS A 135 -10.29 -19.52 -24.99
N TRP A 136 -9.74 -19.11 -26.14
CA TRP A 136 -10.23 -17.95 -26.87
C TRP A 136 -11.44 -18.33 -27.74
N SER A 137 -12.56 -17.66 -27.50
CA SER A 137 -13.78 -17.76 -28.30
C SER A 137 -14.25 -16.35 -28.65
N LYS A 138 -15.25 -16.21 -29.53
CA LYS A 138 -15.88 -14.89 -29.81
C LYS A 138 -16.41 -14.19 -28.55
N ASN A 139 -16.71 -14.94 -27.49
CA ASN A 139 -17.17 -14.40 -26.21
C ASN A 139 -16.04 -14.17 -25.18
N ALA A 140 -14.78 -14.48 -25.52
CA ALA A 140 -13.65 -14.35 -24.59
C ALA A 140 -13.40 -12.89 -24.22
N LEU A 141 -13.26 -12.01 -25.22
CA LEU A 141 -13.00 -10.58 -24.99
C LEU A 141 -14.11 -9.91 -24.14
N PRO A 142 -15.42 -10.03 -24.48
CA PRO A 142 -16.48 -9.54 -23.61
C PRO A 142 -16.42 -10.11 -22.19
N SER A 143 -16.12 -11.40 -22.03
CA SER A 143 -16.06 -12.05 -20.70
C SER A 143 -14.90 -11.52 -19.86
N ILE A 144 -13.73 -11.33 -20.49
CA ILE A 144 -12.54 -10.78 -19.85
C ILE A 144 -12.82 -9.36 -19.34
N ALA A 145 -13.53 -8.54 -20.12
CA ALA A 145 -13.85 -7.14 -19.78
C ALA A 145 -14.54 -6.96 -18.40
N TYR A 146 -15.29 -7.95 -17.94
CA TYR A 146 -15.94 -7.92 -16.61
C TYR A 146 -15.42 -9.00 -15.64
N GLY A 147 -14.26 -9.61 -15.95
CA GLY A 147 -13.49 -10.43 -15.02
C GLY A 147 -13.77 -11.93 -15.03
N TYR A 148 -14.26 -12.46 -16.16
CA TYR A 148 -14.46 -13.90 -16.40
C TYR A 148 -13.55 -14.39 -17.52
N ASN A 149 -13.39 -15.72 -17.65
CA ASN A 149 -12.48 -16.33 -18.62
C ASN A 149 -11.00 -15.96 -18.39
N LEU A 150 -10.64 -15.54 -17.18
CA LEU A 150 -9.27 -15.23 -16.75
C LEU A 150 -9.10 -15.56 -15.28
N ARG A 151 -7.86 -15.68 -14.81
CA ARG A 151 -7.56 -16.01 -13.41
C ARG A 151 -6.47 -15.10 -12.87
N LEU A 152 -6.71 -14.54 -11.69
CA LEU A 152 -5.73 -13.80 -10.90
C LEU A 152 -5.81 -14.24 -9.44
N THR A 153 -4.70 -14.10 -8.72
CA THR A 153 -4.69 -14.23 -7.26
C THR A 153 -5.24 -12.96 -6.61
N PRO A 154 -5.78 -13.03 -5.37
CA PRO A 154 -6.12 -11.84 -4.59
C PRO A 154 -4.96 -10.84 -4.51
N LEU A 155 -3.74 -11.33 -4.27
CA LEU A 155 -2.57 -10.46 -4.12
C LEU A 155 -2.17 -9.76 -5.43
N GLN A 156 -2.29 -10.41 -6.60
CA GLN A 156 -2.10 -9.74 -7.89
C GLN A 156 -3.13 -8.64 -8.12
N THR A 157 -4.40 -8.93 -7.79
CA THR A 157 -5.48 -7.93 -7.88
C THR A 157 -5.19 -6.75 -6.96
N LEU A 158 -4.76 -7.01 -5.72
CA LEU A 158 -4.38 -5.96 -4.76
C LEU A 158 -3.17 -5.17 -5.23
N THR A 159 -2.16 -5.82 -5.81
CA THR A 159 -0.93 -5.16 -6.28
C THR A 159 -1.25 -4.14 -7.37
N PHE A 160 -2.17 -4.45 -8.27
CA PHE A 160 -2.64 -3.49 -9.27
C PHE A 160 -3.38 -2.30 -8.63
N TYR A 161 -4.29 -2.56 -7.69
CA TYR A 161 -4.97 -1.48 -6.95
C TYR A 161 -4.00 -0.63 -6.13
N ASN A 162 -2.95 -1.24 -5.59
CA ASN A 162 -1.88 -0.54 -4.91
C ASN A 162 -1.10 0.36 -5.87
N ALA A 163 -0.81 -0.09 -7.09
CA ALA A 163 -0.20 0.76 -8.11
C ALA A 163 -1.08 1.99 -8.42
N ILE A 164 -2.40 1.82 -8.57
CA ILE A 164 -3.33 2.94 -8.73
C ILE A 164 -3.29 3.88 -7.53
N ALA A 165 -3.25 3.35 -6.32
CA ALA A 165 -3.12 4.14 -5.09
C ALA A 165 -1.77 4.87 -4.99
N ASN A 166 -0.71 4.28 -5.54
CA ASN A 166 0.68 4.74 -5.51
C ASN A 166 1.05 5.53 -6.78
N ASN A 167 0.09 6.30 -7.31
CA ASN A 167 0.28 7.17 -8.47
C ASN A 167 0.86 6.48 -9.73
N GLY A 168 0.56 5.19 -9.88
CA GLY A 168 0.95 4.32 -10.97
C GLY A 168 2.27 3.57 -10.79
N GLU A 169 3.01 3.78 -9.71
CA GLU A 169 4.20 2.96 -9.40
C GLU A 169 3.77 1.62 -8.80
N MET A 170 3.95 0.54 -9.55
CA MET A 170 3.68 -0.83 -9.11
C MET A 170 4.89 -1.39 -8.36
N VAL A 171 4.70 -1.71 -7.09
CA VAL A 171 5.74 -2.24 -6.22
C VAL A 171 5.49 -3.71 -5.91
N LYS A 172 6.57 -4.46 -5.73
CA LYS A 172 6.48 -5.87 -5.36
C LYS A 172 6.10 -6.01 -3.89
N PRO A 173 5.06 -6.82 -3.55
CA PRO A 173 4.72 -7.09 -2.16
C PRO A 173 5.87 -7.74 -1.40
N LYS A 174 6.09 -7.28 -0.16
CA LYS A 174 7.14 -7.77 0.73
C LYS A 174 6.59 -8.21 2.06
N PHE A 175 7.10 -9.32 2.55
CA PHE A 175 6.75 -9.89 3.87
C PHE A 175 7.85 -9.72 4.91
N VAL A 176 9.08 -9.39 4.48
CA VAL A 176 10.25 -9.25 5.35
C VAL A 176 10.85 -7.88 5.13
N LYS A 177 10.91 -7.07 6.19
CA LYS A 177 11.55 -5.75 6.19
C LYS A 177 13.07 -5.86 6.36
N GLU A 178 13.50 -6.62 7.38
CA GLU A 178 14.91 -6.78 7.72
C GLU A 178 15.17 -8.17 8.32
N ILE A 179 16.42 -8.62 8.25
CA ILE A 179 16.96 -9.73 9.04
C ILE A 179 17.92 -9.14 10.06
N ARG A 180 17.71 -9.51 11.32
CA ARG A 180 18.60 -9.16 12.43
C ARG A 180 19.17 -10.42 13.05
N SER A 181 20.39 -10.32 13.54
CA SER A 181 20.99 -11.32 14.43
C SER A 181 21.38 -10.60 15.72
N ARG A 182 20.69 -10.95 16.81
CA ARG A 182 20.70 -10.15 18.05
C ARG A 182 20.34 -8.68 17.72
N ASN A 183 21.11 -7.72 18.21
CA ASN A 183 20.91 -6.30 17.93
C ASN A 183 21.60 -5.80 16.65
N LYS A 184 22.23 -6.68 15.86
CA LYS A 184 22.92 -6.28 14.62
C LYS A 184 22.04 -6.46 13.39
N TYR A 185 22.01 -5.44 12.53
CA TYR A 185 21.41 -5.52 11.21
C TYR A 185 22.23 -6.46 10.33
N VAL A 186 21.58 -7.47 9.76
CA VAL A 186 22.20 -8.40 8.81
C VAL A 186 21.85 -8.01 7.38
N LYS A 187 20.58 -7.68 7.14
CA LYS A 187 20.09 -7.32 5.80
C LYS A 187 18.82 -6.50 5.87
N LEU A 188 18.76 -5.41 5.11
CA LEU A 188 17.56 -4.62 4.87
C LEU A 188 17.01 -4.93 3.47
N PHE A 189 15.68 -4.98 3.31
CA PHE A 189 15.03 -5.29 2.04
C PHE A 189 14.34 -4.06 1.43
N GLU A 190 15.10 -3.25 0.69
CA GLU A 190 14.64 -2.01 0.03
C GLU A 190 13.54 -2.19 -1.01
N LYS A 191 12.60 -1.25 -1.10
CA LYS A 191 11.47 -1.25 -2.06
C LYS A 191 11.89 -1.75 -3.45
N GLU A 192 11.16 -2.74 -3.98
CA GLU A 192 11.40 -3.30 -5.32
C GLU A 192 10.26 -2.84 -6.23
N ILE A 193 10.59 -2.13 -7.30
CA ILE A 193 9.64 -1.59 -8.27
C ILE A 193 9.49 -2.62 -9.40
N ILE A 194 8.26 -3.04 -9.67
CA ILE A 194 7.92 -3.90 -10.82
C ILE A 194 7.81 -3.04 -12.07
N ASP A 195 7.00 -1.99 -11.99
CA ASP A 195 6.78 -1.01 -13.06
C ASP A 195 6.74 0.39 -12.43
N PRO A 196 7.62 1.32 -12.84
CA PRO A 196 7.61 2.68 -12.29
C PRO A 196 6.34 3.46 -12.68
N GLN A 197 5.65 3.07 -13.76
CA GLN A 197 4.46 3.76 -14.23
C GLN A 197 3.57 2.84 -15.08
N ILE A 198 2.55 2.24 -14.44
CA ILE A 198 1.62 1.32 -15.11
C ILE A 198 0.60 1.98 -16.02
N CYS A 199 0.53 3.31 -16.12
CA CYS A 199 -0.24 4.03 -17.14
C CYS A 199 0.03 5.53 -16.99
N SER A 200 -0.46 6.36 -17.91
CA SER A 200 -0.36 7.81 -17.78
C SER A 200 -0.95 8.32 -16.45
N LYS A 201 -0.37 9.42 -15.93
CA LYS A 201 -0.90 10.12 -14.76
C LYS A 201 -2.34 10.60 -14.94
N GLU A 202 -2.70 10.94 -16.18
CA GLU A 202 -4.07 11.32 -16.53
C GLU A 202 -5.04 10.15 -16.28
N THR A 203 -4.71 8.96 -16.78
CA THR A 203 -5.51 7.75 -16.55
C THR A 203 -5.59 7.43 -15.05
N ILE A 204 -4.47 7.53 -14.30
CA ILE A 204 -4.44 7.32 -12.84
C ILE A 204 -5.44 8.26 -12.14
N ASN A 205 -5.35 9.56 -12.39
CA ASN A 205 -6.21 10.55 -11.73
C ASN A 205 -7.69 10.30 -12.05
N LYS A 206 -8.01 9.99 -13.31
CA LYS A 206 -9.38 9.63 -13.74
C LYS A 206 -9.90 8.41 -12.97
N VAL A 207 -9.12 7.32 -12.88
CA VAL A 207 -9.61 6.10 -12.22
C VAL A 207 -9.63 6.20 -10.69
N GLN A 208 -8.72 6.96 -10.07
CA GLN A 208 -8.76 7.22 -8.64
C GLN A 208 -10.07 7.92 -8.24
N GLU A 209 -10.48 8.93 -9.02
CA GLU A 209 -11.74 9.65 -8.79
C GLU A 209 -12.96 8.74 -9.02
N ILE A 210 -12.94 7.87 -10.04
CA ILE A 210 -14.03 6.91 -10.26
C ILE A 210 -14.11 5.90 -9.10
N LEU A 211 -12.98 5.39 -8.59
CA LEU A 211 -12.95 4.45 -7.46
C LEU A 211 -13.45 5.08 -6.16
N LYS A 212 -13.19 6.37 -5.94
CA LYS A 212 -13.81 7.14 -4.85
C LYS A 212 -15.32 7.21 -5.05
N ASN A 213 -15.78 7.51 -6.27
CA ASN A 213 -17.20 7.58 -6.59
C ASN A 213 -17.95 6.24 -6.50
N VAL A 214 -17.26 5.10 -6.64
CA VAL A 214 -17.84 3.78 -6.32
C VAL A 214 -18.33 3.72 -4.87
N VAL A 215 -17.58 4.31 -3.94
CA VAL A 215 -17.90 4.36 -2.51
C VAL A 215 -18.90 5.48 -2.20
N ILE A 216 -18.90 6.59 -2.93
CA ILE A 216 -19.82 7.71 -2.65
C ILE A 216 -21.23 7.46 -3.23
N ARG A 217 -21.32 7.02 -4.48
CA ARG A 217 -22.58 6.95 -5.25
C ARG A 217 -22.75 5.68 -6.08
N GLY A 218 -21.85 4.72 -5.90
CA GLY A 218 -21.83 3.46 -6.63
C GLY A 218 -22.23 2.27 -5.77
N THR A 219 -21.77 1.09 -6.18
CA THR A 219 -22.03 -0.17 -5.47
C THR A 219 -21.41 -0.24 -4.07
N GLY A 220 -20.42 0.59 -3.75
CA GLY A 220 -19.76 0.64 -2.45
C GLY A 220 -20.38 1.59 -1.44
N ILE A 221 -21.58 2.14 -1.69
CA ILE A 221 -22.18 3.22 -0.87
C ILE A 221 -22.27 2.92 0.63
N LYS A 222 -22.45 1.65 1.01
CA LYS A 222 -22.49 1.23 2.42
C LYS A 222 -21.17 1.47 3.16
N LEU A 223 -20.06 1.60 2.43
CA LEU A 223 -18.76 1.87 3.00
C LEU A 223 -18.54 3.37 3.25
N TYR A 224 -19.31 4.25 2.62
CA TYR A 224 -19.13 5.70 2.75
C TYR A 224 -19.09 6.14 4.21
N ASP A 225 -18.13 7.01 4.51
CA ASP A 225 -18.01 7.70 5.78
C ASP A 225 -17.56 9.13 5.50
N LYS A 226 -18.26 10.12 6.06
CA LYS A 226 -17.95 11.54 5.89
C LYS A 226 -16.59 11.93 6.49
N ASN A 227 -16.14 11.19 7.51
CA ASN A 227 -14.93 11.49 8.27
C ASN A 227 -13.75 10.62 7.83
N PHE A 228 -13.97 9.64 6.95
CA PHE A 228 -12.94 8.71 6.54
C PHE A 228 -13.15 8.26 5.10
N SER A 229 -12.37 8.85 4.19
CA SER A 229 -12.49 8.58 2.76
C SER A 229 -11.91 7.22 2.39
N MET A 230 -12.63 6.49 1.56
CA MET A 230 -12.22 5.20 1.02
C MET A 230 -12.47 5.18 -0.48
N ALA A 231 -11.60 4.51 -1.22
CA ALA A 231 -11.76 4.26 -2.64
C ALA A 231 -11.60 2.77 -2.91
N GLY A 232 -12.38 2.23 -3.84
CA GLY A 232 -12.29 0.80 -4.15
C GLY A 232 -13.39 0.29 -5.04
N LYS A 233 -13.48 -1.02 -5.14
CA LYS A 233 -14.40 -1.71 -6.03
C LYS A 233 -14.90 -3.00 -5.42
N THR A 234 -16.21 -3.18 -5.50
CA THR A 234 -16.89 -4.44 -5.24
C THR A 234 -16.60 -5.46 -6.34
N GLY A 235 -16.32 -6.69 -5.95
CA GLY A 235 -16.20 -7.86 -6.81
C GLY A 235 -17.26 -8.89 -6.46
N THR A 236 -17.80 -9.55 -7.48
CA THR A 236 -18.70 -10.68 -7.30
C THR A 236 -18.51 -11.59 -8.51
N ALA A 237 -18.01 -12.80 -8.26
CA ALA A 237 -17.76 -13.80 -9.28
C ALA A 237 -18.61 -15.03 -9.00
N ARG A 238 -19.20 -15.62 -10.04
CA ARG A 238 -19.77 -16.97 -9.96
C ARG A 238 -18.61 -17.95 -9.97
N THR A 239 -18.68 -18.97 -9.13
CA THR A 239 -17.69 -20.06 -9.14
C THR A 239 -18.40 -21.40 -9.26
N GLU A 240 -17.66 -22.42 -9.71
CA GLU A 240 -18.14 -23.80 -9.84
C GLU A 240 -19.42 -23.92 -10.70
N TYR A 241 -19.62 -23.00 -11.65
CA TYR A 241 -20.79 -22.99 -12.54
C TYR A 241 -20.77 -24.10 -13.61
N TRP A 242 -19.70 -24.89 -13.66
CA TRP A 242 -19.61 -26.12 -14.45
C TRP A 242 -20.13 -27.35 -13.69
N MET A 243 -20.46 -27.23 -12.40
CA MET A 243 -21.01 -28.35 -11.63
C MET A 243 -22.50 -28.52 -11.90
N SER A 244 -22.96 -29.76 -11.99
CA SER A 244 -24.36 -30.09 -12.32
C SER A 244 -25.37 -29.58 -11.30
N ASP A 245 -24.97 -29.41 -10.04
CA ASP A 245 -25.81 -28.89 -8.96
C ASP A 245 -25.80 -27.36 -8.88
N TRP A 246 -25.11 -26.64 -9.76
CA TRP A 246 -24.95 -25.19 -9.61
C TRP A 246 -26.27 -24.42 -9.61
N GLU A 247 -27.28 -24.86 -10.36
CA GLU A 247 -28.57 -24.17 -10.42
C GLU A 247 -29.30 -24.18 -9.07
N SER A 248 -29.24 -25.29 -8.34
CA SER A 248 -29.82 -25.48 -7.00
C SER A 248 -28.86 -25.07 -5.87
N ASN A 249 -27.56 -25.01 -6.15
CA ASN A 249 -26.49 -24.71 -5.20
C ASN A 249 -25.50 -23.67 -5.79
N ARG A 250 -26.01 -22.45 -5.99
CA ARG A 250 -25.24 -21.36 -6.59
C ARG A 250 -24.11 -20.94 -5.66
N ARG A 251 -22.91 -20.83 -6.21
CA ARG A 251 -21.71 -20.47 -5.44
C ARG A 251 -21.07 -19.22 -6.01
N TYR A 252 -20.65 -18.35 -5.10
CA TYR A 252 -20.08 -17.05 -5.41
C TYR A 252 -18.79 -16.80 -4.64
N ILE A 253 -17.96 -15.93 -5.18
CA ILE A 253 -16.83 -15.31 -4.51
C ILE A 253 -17.15 -13.82 -4.40
N SER A 254 -17.25 -13.33 -3.17
CA SER A 254 -17.51 -11.93 -2.86
C SER A 254 -16.19 -11.25 -2.52
N SER A 255 -15.92 -10.09 -3.12
CA SER A 255 -14.70 -9.36 -2.83
C SER A 255 -14.89 -7.85 -2.77
N PHE A 256 -13.99 -7.19 -2.05
CA PHE A 256 -13.83 -5.75 -2.08
C PHE A 256 -12.33 -5.44 -2.10
N THR A 257 -11.89 -4.69 -3.11
CA THR A 257 -10.49 -4.28 -3.26
C THR A 257 -10.44 -2.77 -3.29
N GLY A 258 -9.55 -2.16 -2.52
CA GLY A 258 -9.48 -0.71 -2.41
C GLY A 258 -8.30 -0.21 -1.60
N TYR A 259 -8.30 1.09 -1.34
CA TYR A 259 -7.29 1.78 -0.57
C TYR A 259 -7.89 2.95 0.21
N PHE A 260 -7.17 3.39 1.24
CA PHE A 260 -7.59 4.46 2.14
C PHE A 260 -6.39 5.16 2.81
N PRO A 261 -6.51 6.46 3.16
CA PRO A 261 -7.55 7.40 2.71
C PRO A 261 -7.61 7.54 1.18
N ALA A 262 -8.71 8.03 0.61
CA ALA A 262 -8.87 8.09 -0.85
C ALA A 262 -7.92 9.11 -1.53
N GLU A 263 -7.69 10.26 -0.90
CA GLU A 263 -6.92 11.40 -1.45
C GLU A 263 -5.41 11.24 -1.26
N ASN A 264 -4.97 10.65 -0.15
CA ASN A 264 -3.57 10.36 0.14
C ASN A 264 -3.43 8.91 0.64
N PRO A 265 -3.47 7.93 -0.26
CA PRO A 265 -3.53 6.53 0.12
C PRO A 265 -2.32 6.11 0.96
N LYS A 266 -2.58 5.52 2.13
CA LYS A 266 -1.55 4.93 3.00
C LYS A 266 -1.62 3.42 3.04
N TYR A 267 -2.81 2.88 2.85
CA TYR A 267 -3.09 1.45 2.93
C TYR A 267 -3.88 1.01 1.71
N SER A 268 -3.57 -0.19 1.22
CA SER A 268 -4.42 -0.92 0.27
C SER A 268 -4.85 -2.23 0.91
N CYS A 269 -6.07 -2.69 0.60
CA CYS A 269 -6.63 -3.91 1.17
C CYS A 269 -7.51 -4.62 0.15
N ILE A 270 -7.46 -5.95 0.19
CA ILE A 270 -8.41 -6.83 -0.48
C ILE A 270 -9.03 -7.78 0.53
N VAL A 271 -10.36 -7.86 0.51
CA VAL A 271 -11.12 -8.86 1.25
C VAL A 271 -11.78 -9.78 0.24
N VAL A 272 -11.58 -11.09 0.40
CA VAL A 272 -12.20 -12.13 -0.45
C VAL A 272 -12.89 -13.16 0.43
N ILE A 273 -14.16 -13.42 0.16
CA ILE A 273 -14.99 -14.37 0.89
C ILE A 273 -15.54 -15.39 -0.10
N HIS A 274 -15.10 -16.63 0.05
CA HIS A 274 -15.50 -17.75 -0.80
C HIS A 274 -16.78 -18.38 -0.26
N LYS A 275 -17.74 -18.60 -1.16
CA LYS A 275 -18.99 -19.32 -0.91
C LYS A 275 -19.71 -18.78 0.35
N PRO A 276 -20.01 -17.46 0.42
CA PRO A 276 -20.76 -16.90 1.54
C PRO A 276 -22.16 -17.53 1.63
N ASP A 277 -22.74 -17.49 2.82
CA ASP A 277 -24.14 -17.90 3.02
C ASP A 277 -25.07 -16.96 2.21
N LEU A 278 -25.72 -17.51 1.19
CA LEU A 278 -26.57 -16.75 0.28
C LEU A 278 -27.74 -16.07 0.99
N LYS A 279 -28.16 -16.58 2.16
CA LYS A 279 -29.23 -15.96 2.97
C LYS A 279 -28.80 -14.61 3.54
N LYS A 280 -27.50 -14.40 3.78
CA LYS A 280 -26.93 -13.14 4.29
C LYS A 280 -26.53 -12.17 3.17
N GLY A 281 -26.46 -12.66 1.93
CA GLY A 281 -26.02 -11.92 0.77
C GLY A 281 -24.72 -12.50 0.19
N TYR A 282 -24.43 -12.11 -1.05
CA TYR A 282 -23.24 -12.59 -1.78
C TYR A 282 -22.55 -11.49 -2.58
N TYR A 283 -23.10 -10.27 -2.61
CA TYR A 283 -22.46 -9.16 -3.29
C TYR A 283 -21.26 -8.63 -2.48
N GLY A 284 -20.30 -8.06 -3.18
CA GLY A 284 -19.11 -7.44 -2.56
C GLY A 284 -19.47 -6.37 -1.52
N ALA A 285 -20.57 -5.65 -1.74
CA ALA A 285 -21.06 -4.60 -0.83
C ALA A 285 -21.71 -5.15 0.45
N ASP A 286 -22.24 -6.37 0.42
CA ASP A 286 -23.00 -6.95 1.53
C ASP A 286 -22.10 -7.77 2.47
N VAL A 287 -21.06 -8.40 1.94
CA VAL A 287 -20.26 -9.39 2.68
C VAL A 287 -18.83 -8.92 2.91
N SER A 288 -18.06 -8.68 1.84
CA SER A 288 -16.65 -8.26 1.95
C SER A 288 -16.47 -6.79 2.30
N GLY A 289 -17.42 -5.93 1.89
CA GLY A 289 -17.39 -4.50 2.11
C GLY A 289 -17.40 -4.08 3.58
N PRO A 290 -18.31 -4.62 4.43
CA PRO A 290 -18.30 -4.36 5.86
C PRO A 290 -16.97 -4.74 6.52
N VAL A 291 -16.41 -5.91 6.18
CA VAL A 291 -15.11 -6.36 6.70
C VAL A 291 -13.98 -5.39 6.29
N PHE A 292 -13.98 -4.92 5.04
CA PHE A 292 -13.02 -3.89 4.60
C PHE A 292 -13.17 -2.61 5.41
N LYS A 293 -14.39 -2.13 5.62
CA LYS A 293 -14.67 -0.92 6.41
C LYS A 293 -14.17 -1.06 7.85
N ASP A 294 -14.43 -2.19 8.50
CA ASP A 294 -13.97 -2.45 9.86
C ASP A 294 -12.45 -2.49 9.96
N ILE A 295 -11.77 -3.16 9.02
CA ILE A 295 -10.29 -3.17 8.93
C ILE A 295 -9.77 -1.75 8.75
N ALA A 296 -10.35 -1.00 7.82
CA ALA A 296 -9.91 0.35 7.49
C ALA A 296 -10.09 1.31 8.67
N HIS A 297 -11.24 1.29 9.34
CA HIS A 297 -11.45 2.06 10.57
C HIS A 297 -10.49 1.64 11.67
N LYS A 298 -10.32 0.33 11.92
CA LYS A 298 -9.42 -0.13 12.98
C LYS A 298 -7.99 0.32 12.74
N ILE A 299 -7.49 0.21 11.50
CA ILE A 299 -6.15 0.70 11.14
C ILE A 299 -6.07 2.21 11.33
N TYR A 300 -7.08 2.96 10.87
CA TYR A 300 -7.10 4.41 10.99
C TYR A 300 -7.15 4.91 12.43
N THR A 301 -7.97 4.30 13.28
CA THR A 301 -8.10 4.68 14.70
C THR A 301 -6.95 4.17 15.55
N SER A 302 -6.38 3.00 15.25
CA SER A 302 -5.23 2.46 16.00
C SER A 302 -3.93 3.18 15.63
N ASN A 303 -3.81 3.65 14.39
CA ASN A 303 -2.74 4.56 13.98
C ASN A 303 -3.10 6.00 14.37
N HIS A 304 -3.38 6.23 15.66
CA HIS A 304 -3.09 7.57 16.20
C HIS A 304 -1.70 7.90 15.72
N ILE A 305 -1.63 8.93 14.89
CA ILE A 305 -0.43 9.60 14.45
C ILE A 305 0.50 9.51 15.64
N ILE A 306 1.63 8.80 15.48
CA ILE A 306 2.76 9.07 16.36
C ILE A 306 2.97 10.55 16.06
N ASN A 307 2.42 11.41 16.93
CA ASN A 307 2.87 12.77 16.99
C ASN A 307 4.32 12.54 17.36
N GLU A 308 5.18 12.50 16.34
CA GLU A 308 6.53 12.98 16.49
C GLU A 308 6.30 14.38 17.05
N ILE A 309 6.27 14.46 18.37
CA ILE A 309 6.62 15.69 19.04
C ILE A 309 7.99 15.91 18.47
N ASP A 310 8.08 16.86 17.54
CA ASP A 310 9.35 17.44 17.17
C ASP A 310 9.83 18.01 18.49
N CYS A 311 10.60 17.20 19.21
CA CYS A 311 11.40 17.69 20.31
C CYS A 311 12.47 18.50 19.60
N ASP A 312 12.08 19.70 19.13
CA ASP A 312 12.96 20.81 18.88
C ASP A 312 13.68 20.99 20.22
N VAL A 313 14.78 20.26 20.38
CA VAL A 313 15.69 20.45 21.50
C VAL A 313 16.10 21.89 21.33
N PRO A 314 15.73 22.81 22.23
CA PRO A 314 15.93 24.22 21.97
C PRO A 314 17.43 24.41 21.73
N ASN A 315 17.79 24.93 20.55
CA ASN A 315 19.18 25.20 20.25
C ASN A 315 19.60 26.43 21.05
N PHE A 316 19.97 26.20 22.30
CA PHE A 316 20.49 27.24 23.17
C PHE A 316 21.86 27.63 22.64
N ALA A 317 21.96 28.79 21.96
CA ALA A 317 23.22 29.34 21.49
C ALA A 317 24.30 29.37 22.59
N THR A 318 23.89 29.56 23.86
CA THR A 318 24.78 29.50 25.02
C THR A 318 25.42 28.11 25.22
N VAL A 319 24.66 27.02 25.02
CA VAL A 319 25.18 25.64 25.15
C VAL A 319 26.15 25.33 24.02
N GLN A 320 25.81 25.70 22.79
CA GLN A 320 26.69 25.54 21.63
C GLN A 320 28.01 26.33 21.79
N ASN A 321 27.93 27.57 22.27
CA ASN A 321 29.09 28.42 22.51
C ASN A 321 29.98 27.88 23.64
N ASN A 322 29.38 27.41 24.74
CA ASN A 322 30.13 26.79 25.84
C ASN A 322 30.87 25.54 25.36
N PHE A 323 30.17 24.65 24.63
CA PHE A 323 30.76 23.43 24.06
C PHE A 323 31.93 23.75 23.10
N ASN A 324 31.74 24.67 22.15
CA ASN A 324 32.80 25.07 21.21
C ASN A 324 34.00 25.70 21.95
N SER A 325 33.75 26.51 22.98
CA SER A 325 34.82 27.12 23.79
C SER A 325 35.63 26.08 24.56
N TYR A 326 34.95 25.06 25.12
CA TYR A 326 35.59 23.94 25.79
C TYR A 326 36.39 23.10 24.79
N TYR A 327 35.80 22.70 23.67
CA TYR A 327 36.43 21.86 22.65
C TYR A 327 37.68 22.51 22.05
N THR A 328 37.65 23.83 21.84
CA THR A 328 38.82 24.59 21.37
C THR A 328 39.93 24.62 22.41
N LYS A 329 39.57 24.74 23.70
CA LYS A 329 40.55 24.72 24.79
C LYS A 329 41.09 23.30 25.02
N SER A 330 40.27 22.26 25.03
CA SER A 330 40.71 20.89 25.33
C SER A 330 41.66 20.31 24.29
N ASN A 331 41.53 20.72 23.03
CA ASN A 331 42.40 20.26 21.93
C ASN A 331 43.67 21.11 21.74
N LYS A 332 43.87 22.14 22.56
CA LYS A 332 45.08 22.97 22.50
C LYS A 332 46.16 22.36 23.39
N GLU A 333 47.37 22.21 22.85
CA GLU A 333 48.53 21.89 23.69
C GLU A 333 48.90 23.09 24.56
N PHE A 334 48.90 22.90 25.88
CA PHE A 334 49.23 23.95 26.83
C PHE A 334 50.66 23.79 27.35
N ASN A 335 51.49 24.81 27.11
CA ASN A 335 52.80 24.96 27.75
C ASN A 335 52.74 25.84 29.01
N SER A 336 51.56 26.39 29.31
CA SER A 336 51.28 27.27 30.45
C SER A 336 49.87 27.07 30.98
N ILE A 337 49.62 27.51 32.22
CA ILE A 337 48.35 27.32 32.93
C ILE A 337 47.21 28.06 32.19
N PRO A 338 46.13 27.37 31.78
CA PRO A 338 45.01 28.02 31.11
C PRO A 338 44.17 28.88 32.08
N ASN A 339 43.52 29.92 31.54
CA ASN A 339 42.51 30.67 32.28
C ASN A 339 41.17 29.90 32.27
N VAL A 340 40.76 29.46 33.46
CA VAL A 340 39.50 28.74 33.70
C VAL A 340 38.47 29.58 34.45
N LYS A 341 38.78 30.85 34.78
CA LYS A 341 37.79 31.75 35.40
C LYS A 341 36.58 31.92 34.49
N GLY A 342 35.38 31.78 35.06
CA GLY A 342 34.10 31.83 34.36
C GLY A 342 33.65 30.52 33.70
N MET A 343 34.52 29.49 33.61
CA MET A 343 34.11 28.16 33.14
C MET A 343 33.27 27.44 34.18
N ALA A 344 32.40 26.54 33.72
CA ALA A 344 31.77 25.56 34.60
C ALA A 344 32.85 24.64 35.19
N THR A 345 32.74 24.36 36.48
CA THR A 345 33.62 23.43 37.20
C THR A 345 33.69 22.07 36.52
N MET A 346 32.57 21.57 36.01
CA MET A 346 32.46 20.32 35.26
C MET A 346 33.32 20.30 33.98
N ASP A 347 33.59 21.46 33.37
CA ASP A 347 34.48 21.60 32.20
C ASP A 347 35.92 21.93 32.62
N ALA A 348 36.09 22.68 33.71
CA ALA A 348 37.40 23.14 34.19
C ALA A 348 38.26 22.02 34.78
N ILE A 349 37.64 21.09 35.53
CA ILE A 349 38.32 19.94 36.12
C ILE A 349 38.98 19.07 35.04
N PRO A 350 38.23 18.50 34.06
CA PRO A 350 38.84 17.62 33.07
C PRO A 350 39.86 18.34 32.19
N LEU A 351 39.68 19.64 31.91
CA LEU A 351 40.67 20.44 31.17
C LEU A 351 42.02 20.48 31.91
N LEU A 352 42.00 20.77 33.22
CA LEU A 352 43.21 20.90 34.03
C LEU A 352 43.85 19.53 34.37
N GLU A 353 43.04 18.50 34.58
CA GLU A 353 43.53 17.14 34.80
C GLU A 353 44.19 16.55 33.54
N ASN A 354 43.60 16.79 32.36
CA ASN A 354 44.17 16.31 31.08
C ASN A 354 45.54 16.95 30.77
N ILE A 355 45.80 18.18 31.20
CA ILE A 355 47.12 18.82 31.07
C ILE A 355 48.10 18.39 32.18
N GLY A 356 47.66 17.53 33.11
CA GLY A 356 48.49 16.88 34.11
C GLY A 356 48.57 17.59 35.47
N LEU A 357 47.60 18.45 35.81
CA LEU A 357 47.47 19.04 37.15
C LEU A 357 46.55 18.19 38.04
N LYS A 358 46.65 18.36 39.36
CA LYS A 358 45.67 17.85 40.32
C LYS A 358 44.71 18.98 40.69
N VAL A 359 43.40 18.77 40.62
CA VAL A 359 42.43 19.84 40.89
C VAL A 359 41.80 19.63 42.28
N SER A 360 41.83 20.69 43.09
CA SER A 360 41.08 20.75 44.35
C SER A 360 39.98 21.81 44.23
N LEU A 361 38.72 21.41 44.34
CA LEU A 361 37.57 22.29 44.15
C LEU A 361 36.94 22.67 45.49
N ILE A 362 36.66 23.97 45.67
CA ILE A 362 35.88 24.51 46.79
C ILE A 362 34.68 25.25 46.20
N GLY A 363 33.47 24.73 46.40
CA GLY A 363 32.20 25.29 45.87
C GLY A 363 31.65 24.55 44.65
N GLU A 364 30.50 24.99 44.11
CA GLU A 364 29.78 24.32 43.02
C GLU A 364 29.30 25.32 41.96
N GLY A 365 29.57 25.07 40.67
CA GLY A 365 29.07 25.93 39.60
C GLY A 365 30.19 26.52 38.75
N LYS A 366 30.29 27.85 38.66
CA LYS A 366 31.31 28.53 37.83
C LYS A 366 32.54 28.91 38.64
N VAL A 367 33.72 28.70 38.06
CA VAL A 367 35.00 29.06 38.66
C VAL A 367 35.11 30.58 38.79
N LYS A 368 35.26 31.07 40.02
CA LYS A 368 35.48 32.49 40.33
C LYS A 368 36.97 32.80 40.41
N GLU A 369 37.73 31.91 41.06
CA GLU A 369 39.16 32.07 41.29
C GLU A 369 39.92 30.76 41.04
N GLN A 370 41.17 30.88 40.61
CA GLN A 370 42.14 29.79 40.46
C GLN A 370 43.41 30.17 41.21
N SER A 371 44.02 29.24 41.95
CA SER A 371 45.17 29.52 42.82
C SER A 371 46.49 29.77 42.09
N ILE A 372 46.60 29.28 40.84
CA ILE A 372 47.77 29.47 39.98
C ILE A 372 47.36 30.40 38.84
N SER A 373 48.14 31.45 38.59
CA SER A 373 47.76 32.46 37.62
C SER A 373 47.81 31.91 36.20
N ALA A 374 46.89 32.37 35.35
CA ALA A 374 46.92 32.01 33.94
C ALA A 374 48.22 32.51 33.28
N GLY A 375 48.84 31.68 32.46
CA GLY A 375 50.11 31.98 31.78
C GLY A 375 51.37 31.55 32.53
N GLU A 376 51.27 31.11 33.79
CA GLU A 376 52.39 30.52 34.52
C GLU A 376 52.87 29.20 33.87
N LYS A 377 54.13 28.84 34.07
CA LYS A 377 54.72 27.62 33.50
C LYS A 377 54.00 26.38 34.04
N LEU A 378 53.54 25.50 33.14
CA LEU A 378 52.86 24.27 33.51
C LEU A 378 53.84 23.26 34.11
N ILE A 379 53.64 22.88 35.36
CA ILE A 379 54.41 21.82 36.05
C ILE A 379 53.45 20.67 36.36
N LYS A 380 53.68 19.50 35.76
CA LYS A 380 52.82 18.33 35.94
C LYS A 380 52.86 17.84 37.39
N GLY A 381 51.72 17.43 37.91
CA GLY A 381 51.54 16.91 39.28
C GLY A 381 51.27 17.97 40.36
N VAL A 382 51.35 19.26 40.02
CA VAL A 382 51.03 20.36 40.95
C VAL A 382 49.52 20.45 41.18
N THR A 383 49.13 20.74 42.43
CA THR A 383 47.73 20.94 42.80
C THR A 383 47.30 22.39 42.55
N ILE A 384 46.25 22.57 41.76
CA ILE A 384 45.56 23.85 41.55
C ILE A 384 44.24 23.86 42.33
N VAL A 385 44.02 24.91 43.12
CA VAL A 385 42.78 25.10 43.88
C VAL A 385 41.84 26.01 43.11
N LEU A 386 40.63 25.55 42.83
CA LEU A 386 39.57 26.33 42.20
C LEU A 386 38.54 26.71 43.26
N LYS A 387 38.20 28.00 43.35
CA LYS A 387 37.05 28.47 44.13
C LYS A 387 35.92 28.81 43.18
N SER A 388 34.78 28.20 43.42
CA SER A 388 33.58 28.40 42.62
C SER A 388 32.51 29.10 43.44
N ILE A 389 31.53 29.67 42.73
CA ILE A 389 30.38 30.36 43.33
C ILE A 389 29.56 29.39 44.17
#